data_AF-X0T4R1-F1
#
_entry.id   AF-X0T4R1-F1
#
_cell.length_a   1.000
_cell.length_b   1.000
_cell.length_c   1.000
_cell.angle_alpha   90.00
_cell.angle_beta   90.00
_cell.angle_gamma   90.00
#
_symmetry.space_group_name_H-M   'P 1'
#
loop_
_entity.id
_entity.type
_entity.pdbx_description
1 polymer ?
#
loop_
_entity_poly.entity_id
_entity_poly.type
_entity_poly.pdbx_seq_one_letter_code
_entity_poly.pdbx_strand_id
1 'polypeptide(L)'
;MLVWGDLVRFKMNDEIKLGKYQHYKGKDYEVIGVARHGKTDENYDGKQYEIICVVRHSETLKELIIYKALYDSEEFGNNALWWIPKEIPLRKGNTNNKLEKLVIYKALYDSEKFGNNAGWGRPKSMFLDFVNIERKEIPRFKYIGD
;
A
#
# COMPACT_ATOMS: atom_id res chain seq x y z
N MET A 1 7.48 -26.16 -8.28
CA MET A 1 7.06 -26.90 -7.08
C MET A 1 7.49 -26.05 -5.89
N LEU A 2 6.55 -25.43 -5.17
CA LEU A 2 6.88 -24.56 -4.03
C LEU A 2 7.33 -25.43 -2.85
N VAL A 3 8.41 -25.05 -2.16
CA VAL A 3 8.88 -25.79 -0.99
C VAL A 3 8.05 -25.44 0.23
N TRP A 4 8.01 -26.32 1.23
CA TRP A 4 7.20 -26.15 2.45
C TRP A 4 7.52 -24.82 3.18
N GLY A 5 8.76 -24.35 3.10
CA GLY A 5 9.18 -23.03 3.60
C GLY A 5 8.56 -21.85 2.84
N ASP A 6 8.35 -21.97 1.53
CA ASP A 6 7.63 -20.96 0.72
C ASP A 6 6.17 -20.90 1.15
N LEU A 7 5.57 -22.06 1.44
CA LEU A 7 4.17 -22.17 1.86
C LEU A 7 3.92 -21.55 3.25
N VAL A 8 4.89 -21.70 4.17
CA VAL A 8 4.84 -21.06 5.49
C VAL A 8 5.04 -19.54 5.39
N ARG A 9 5.98 -19.07 4.54
CA ARG A 9 6.17 -17.64 4.23
C ARG A 9 4.93 -17.03 3.54
N PHE A 10 4.22 -17.81 2.72
CA PHE A 10 2.99 -17.36 2.05
C PHE A 10 1.81 -17.22 3.02
N LYS A 11 1.65 -18.16 3.98
CA LYS A 11 0.53 -18.16 4.94
C LYS A 11 0.66 -17.18 6.10
N MET A 12 1.86 -16.72 6.46
CA MET A 12 2.06 -15.75 7.55
C MET A 12 1.94 -14.27 7.13
N ASN A 13 1.84 -13.97 5.82
CA ASN A 13 2.07 -12.61 5.29
C ASN A 13 0.81 -11.85 4.86
N ASP A 14 -0.39 -12.33 5.21
CA ASP A 14 -1.59 -11.69 4.69
C ASP A 14 -2.05 -10.44 5.45
N GLU A 15 -1.70 -10.34 6.74
CA GLU A 15 -1.96 -9.15 7.55
C GLU A 15 -0.68 -8.30 7.69
N ILE A 16 -0.66 -7.17 7.00
CA ILE A 16 0.31 -6.11 7.25
C ILE A 16 -0.07 -5.47 8.58
N LYS A 17 0.85 -5.47 9.55
CA LYS A 17 0.65 -4.72 10.80
C LYS A 17 0.69 -3.23 10.51
N LEU A 18 -0.20 -2.48 11.15
CA LEU A 18 -0.07 -1.02 11.19
C LEU A 18 1.09 -0.66 12.12
N GLY A 19 1.56 0.59 12.05
CA GLY A 19 2.62 1.10 12.92
C GLY A 19 3.95 1.30 12.22
N LYS A 20 5.03 1.37 12.98
CA LYS A 20 6.35 1.79 12.52
C LYS A 20 7.12 0.64 11.88
N TYR A 21 7.75 0.94 10.75
CA TYR A 21 8.62 0.06 9.99
C TYR A 21 9.92 0.77 9.66
N GLN A 22 11.03 0.05 9.79
CA GLN A 22 12.34 0.49 9.31
C GLN A 22 12.65 -0.15 7.96
N HIS A 23 12.94 0.69 6.96
CA HIS A 23 13.44 0.23 5.68
C HIS A 23 14.90 -0.18 5.81
N TYR A 24 15.36 -1.16 5.03
CA TYR A 24 16.74 -1.67 5.07
C TYR A 24 17.82 -0.60 4.85
N LYS A 25 17.45 0.56 4.25
CA LYS A 25 18.33 1.73 4.09
C LYS A 25 18.37 2.65 5.32
N GLY A 26 17.84 2.22 6.47
CA GLY A 26 17.89 2.94 7.74
C GLY A 26 16.91 4.11 7.87
N LYS A 27 15.88 4.20 7.02
CA LYS A 27 14.82 5.22 7.12
C LYS A 27 13.56 4.60 7.71
N ASP A 28 12.91 5.37 8.58
CA ASP A 28 11.72 4.92 9.29
C ASP A 28 10.44 5.47 8.64
N TYR A 29 9.40 4.65 8.69
CA TYR A 29 8.10 4.89 8.07
C TYR A 29 6.99 4.42 9.00
N GLU A 30 5.81 4.99 8.85
CA GLU A 30 4.59 4.50 9.51
C GLU A 30 3.62 3.96 8.46
N VAL A 31 3.24 2.69 8.62
CA VAL A 31 2.23 2.01 7.81
C VAL A 31 0.85 2.34 8.35
N ILE A 32 0.00 2.85 7.45
CA ILE A 32 -1.34 3.35 7.74
C ILE A 32 -2.40 2.33 7.30
N GLY A 33 -2.10 1.52 6.28
CA GLY A 33 -2.98 0.44 5.87
C GLY A 33 -2.63 -0.15 4.52
N VAL A 34 -3.52 -1.03 4.03
CA VAL A 34 -3.41 -1.66 2.71
C VAL A 34 -4.57 -1.17 1.86
N ALA A 35 -4.25 -0.50 0.76
CA ALA A 35 -5.23 -0.01 -0.20
C ALA A 35 -5.37 -0.95 -1.41
N ARG A 36 -6.58 -1.12 -1.92
CA ARG A 36 -6.86 -1.88 -3.14
C ARG A 36 -7.07 -0.98 -4.34
N HIS A 37 -6.78 -1.48 -5.54
CA HIS A 37 -7.10 -0.74 -6.76
C HIS A 37 -8.61 -0.56 -6.89
N GLY A 38 -9.07 0.69 -6.83
CA GLY A 38 -10.46 1.02 -7.08
C GLY A 38 -10.77 0.96 -8.57
N LYS A 39 -11.87 0.33 -8.94
CA LYS A 39 -12.41 0.52 -10.29
C LYS A 39 -13.08 1.89 -10.34
N THR A 40 -12.86 2.61 -11.44
CA THR A 40 -13.53 3.89 -11.72
C THR A 40 -14.92 3.70 -12.34
N ASP A 41 -15.22 2.50 -12.85
CA ASP A 41 -16.52 2.15 -13.43
C ASP A 41 -17.34 1.23 -12.50
N GLU A 42 -18.59 1.67 -12.29
CA GLU A 42 -19.81 0.87 -12.06
C GLU A 42 -20.09 0.36 -10.62
N ASN A 43 -20.64 1.25 -9.79
CA ASN A 43 -22.08 1.31 -9.48
C ASN A 43 -22.34 2.52 -8.56
N TYR A 44 -23.15 3.47 -9.01
CA TYR A 44 -23.68 4.56 -8.16
C TYR A 44 -24.82 3.99 -7.30
N ASP A 45 -24.47 3.13 -6.36
CA ASP A 45 -25.36 2.49 -5.39
C ASP A 45 -25.51 3.34 -4.10
N GLY A 46 -25.18 4.64 -4.15
CA GLY A 46 -25.24 5.55 -3.00
C GLY A 46 -24.10 5.37 -2.00
N LYS A 47 -23.09 4.54 -2.31
CA LYS A 47 -21.91 4.34 -1.49
C LYS A 47 -21.11 5.62 -1.31
N GLN A 48 -20.77 5.93 -0.06
CA GLN A 48 -20.00 7.10 0.32
C GLN A 48 -18.53 6.75 0.55
N TYR A 49 -17.66 7.68 0.19
CA TYR A 49 -16.22 7.54 0.33
C TYR A 49 -15.62 8.84 0.88
N GLU A 50 -14.56 8.72 1.67
CA GLU A 50 -13.77 9.83 2.20
C GLU A 50 -12.39 9.84 1.54
N ILE A 51 -11.98 10.96 0.94
CA ILE A 51 -10.61 11.12 0.44
C ILE A 51 -9.69 11.29 1.65
N ILE A 52 -8.70 10.40 1.78
CA ILE A 52 -7.78 10.38 2.91
C ILE A 52 -6.53 11.20 2.61
N CYS A 53 -5.86 10.92 1.49
CA CYS A 53 -4.62 11.60 1.13
C CYS A 53 -4.22 11.37 -0.34
N VAL A 54 -3.19 12.10 -0.77
CA VAL A 54 -2.46 11.81 -2.01
C VAL A 54 -1.13 11.17 -1.64
N VAL A 55 -0.80 10.06 -2.30
CA VAL A 55 0.47 9.34 -2.13
C VAL A 55 1.19 9.19 -3.46
N ARG A 56 2.47 8.83 -3.42
CA ARG A 56 3.26 8.50 -4.62
C ARG A 56 3.46 7.01 -4.74
N HIS A 57 3.24 6.47 -5.94
CA HIS A 57 3.56 5.08 -6.23
C HIS A 57 5.08 4.87 -6.18
N SER A 58 5.57 3.92 -5.39
CA SER A 58 7.02 3.78 -5.15
C SER A 58 7.82 3.43 -6.40
N GLU A 59 7.19 2.74 -7.36
CA GLU A 59 7.88 2.27 -8.57
C GLU A 59 7.77 3.23 -9.75
N THR A 60 6.78 4.13 -9.76
CA THR A 60 6.50 5.01 -10.91
C THR A 60 6.51 6.49 -10.55
N LEU A 61 6.54 6.83 -9.27
CA LEU A 61 6.40 8.18 -8.71
C LEU A 61 5.09 8.91 -9.05
N LYS A 62 4.16 8.25 -9.76
CA LYS A 62 2.84 8.81 -10.08
C LYS A 62 2.01 9.03 -8.82
N GLU A 63 1.23 10.10 -8.82
CA GLU A 63 0.34 10.42 -7.71
C GLU A 63 -0.93 9.55 -7.75
N LEU A 64 -1.28 9.01 -6.59
CA LEU A 64 -2.46 8.20 -6.35
C LEU A 64 -3.31 8.87 -5.27
N ILE A 65 -4.62 8.84 -5.43
CA ILE A 65 -5.58 9.26 -4.41
C ILE A 65 -5.92 8.04 -3.57
N ILE A 66 -5.74 8.14 -2.26
CA ILE A 66 -6.21 7.15 -1.29
C ILE A 66 -7.53 7.61 -0.73
N TYR A 67 -8.53 6.73 -0.76
CA TYR A 67 -9.84 6.99 -0.20
C TYR A 67 -10.33 5.79 0.61
N LYS A 68 -11.25 6.06 1.51
CA LYS A 68 -11.80 5.12 2.48
C LYS A 68 -13.28 4.93 2.22
N ALA A 69 -13.73 3.67 2.22
CA ALA A 69 -15.16 3.36 2.17
C ALA A 69 -15.85 3.74 3.49
N LEU A 70 -16.97 4.47 3.41
CA LEU A 70 -17.84 4.83 4.54
C LEU A 70 -19.05 3.89 4.68
N TYR A 71 -18.93 2.70 4.11
CA TYR A 71 -19.90 1.61 4.21
C TYR A 71 -19.17 0.33 4.56
N ASP A 72 -19.90 -0.66 5.07
CA ASP A 72 -19.34 -1.98 5.31
C ASP A 72 -19.18 -2.73 3.98
N SER A 73 -17.94 -3.01 3.62
CA SER A 73 -17.68 -3.81 2.43
C SER A 73 -17.87 -5.27 2.80
N GLU A 74 -18.87 -5.94 2.22
CA GLU A 74 -19.10 -7.38 2.46
C GLU A 74 -17.83 -8.23 2.26
N GLU A 75 -16.98 -7.85 1.31
CA GLU A 75 -15.73 -8.55 1.00
C GLU A 75 -14.56 -8.13 1.91
N PHE A 76 -14.58 -6.91 2.45
CA PHE A 76 -13.37 -6.25 2.97
C PHE A 76 -13.52 -5.56 4.33
N GLY A 77 -14.71 -5.61 4.91
CA GLY A 77 -15.07 -5.00 6.18
C GLY A 77 -15.15 -3.49 6.14
N ASN A 78 -15.39 -2.94 7.32
CA ASN A 78 -15.46 -1.51 7.57
C ASN A 78 -14.11 -0.82 7.30
N ASN A 79 -14.17 0.44 6.82
CA ASN A 79 -13.01 1.32 6.65
C ASN A 79 -12.00 0.86 5.58
N ALA A 80 -12.40 0.02 4.63
CA ALA A 80 -11.52 -0.44 3.56
C ALA A 80 -10.89 0.73 2.79
N LEU A 81 -9.56 0.68 2.60
CA LEU A 81 -8.82 1.67 1.82
C LEU A 81 -8.72 1.25 0.35
N TRP A 82 -8.79 2.24 -0.52
CA TRP A 82 -8.75 2.10 -1.96
C TRP A 82 -7.87 3.17 -2.58
N TRP A 83 -7.33 2.90 -3.77
CA TRP A 83 -6.48 3.82 -4.50
C TRP A 83 -6.89 3.93 -5.97
N ILE A 84 -6.76 5.13 -6.53
CA ILE A 84 -6.89 5.41 -7.98
C ILE A 84 -5.79 6.37 -8.42
N PRO A 85 -5.32 6.31 -9.69
CA PRO A 85 -4.41 7.32 -10.22
C PRO A 85 -5.05 8.72 -10.22
N LYS A 86 -4.31 9.74 -9.79
CA LYS A 86 -4.80 11.13 -9.72
C LYS A 86 -5.11 11.73 -11.09
N GLU A 87 -4.37 11.30 -12.13
CA GLU A 87 -4.48 11.82 -13.51
C GLU A 87 -5.66 11.22 -14.29
N ILE A 88 -6.31 10.17 -13.79
CA ILE A 88 -7.46 9.58 -14.48
C ILE A 88 -8.70 10.39 -14.07
N PRO A 89 -9.39 11.09 -15.00
CA PRO A 89 -10.68 11.68 -14.69
C PRO A 89 -11.61 10.57 -14.20
N LEU A 90 -12.48 10.86 -13.22
CA LEU A 90 -13.43 9.93 -12.59
C LEU A 90 -14.47 9.28 -13.55
N ARG A 91 -14.19 9.26 -14.85
CA ARG A 91 -14.95 8.60 -15.91
C ARG A 91 -14.05 7.69 -16.73
N LYS A 92 -14.39 6.40 -16.68
CA LYS A 92 -14.00 5.34 -17.62
C LYS A 92 -12.50 5.18 -17.87
N GLY A 93 -11.85 4.47 -16.95
CA GLY A 93 -10.49 3.99 -17.16
C GLY A 93 -10.32 2.58 -16.61
N ASN A 94 -10.44 1.58 -17.47
CA ASN A 94 -10.00 0.22 -17.18
C ASN A 94 -8.47 0.20 -17.13
N THR A 95 -7.89 0.28 -15.93
CA THR A 95 -6.47 -0.03 -15.79
C THR A 95 -6.32 -1.54 -15.63
N ASN A 96 -5.47 -2.16 -16.45
CA ASN A 96 -5.18 -3.60 -16.40
C ASN A 96 -4.49 -4.05 -15.09
N ASN A 97 -4.32 -3.16 -14.10
CA ASN A 97 -3.66 -3.46 -12.82
C ASN A 97 -4.66 -3.97 -11.77
N LYS A 98 -5.54 -4.89 -12.22
CA LYS A 98 -6.87 -5.19 -11.66
C LYS A 98 -6.91 -5.63 -10.19
N LEU A 99 -5.78 -5.94 -9.55
CA LEU A 99 -5.73 -6.56 -8.22
C LEU A 99 -4.52 -6.18 -7.34
N GLU A 100 -3.71 -5.20 -7.73
CA GLU A 100 -2.51 -4.88 -6.95
C GLU A 100 -2.86 -4.17 -5.62
N LYS A 101 -2.63 -4.86 -4.50
CA LYS A 101 -2.69 -4.28 -3.16
C LYS A 101 -1.46 -3.41 -2.94
N LEU A 102 -1.66 -2.16 -2.52
CA LEU A 102 -0.59 -1.26 -2.12
C LEU A 102 -0.54 -1.12 -0.60
N VAL A 103 0.65 -1.24 -0.02
CA VAL A 103 0.89 -0.80 1.36
C VAL A 103 1.03 0.71 1.34
N ILE A 104 0.20 1.38 2.13
CA ILE A 104 0.17 2.84 2.29
C ILE A 104 0.92 3.21 3.55
N TYR A 105 1.95 4.03 3.39
CA TYR A 105 2.82 4.44 4.49
C TYR A 105 3.36 5.86 4.29
N LYS A 106 3.77 6.51 5.38
CA LYS A 106 4.35 7.86 5.35
C LYS A 106 5.77 7.85 5.91
N ALA A 107 6.64 8.71 5.38
CA ALA A 107 7.98 8.91 5.90
C ALA A 107 7.94 9.54 7.30
N LEU A 108 8.75 9.04 8.24
CA LEU A 108 8.95 9.67 9.56
C LEU A 108 10.19 10.56 9.59
N TYR A 109 10.55 11.11 8.43
CA TYR A 109 11.69 11.99 8.22
C TYR A 109 11.34 13.04 7.16
N ASP A 110 12.07 14.15 7.16
CA ASP A 110 11.91 15.19 6.15
C ASP A 110 12.66 14.82 4.86
N SER A 111 11.95 14.86 3.74
CA SER A 111 12.53 14.62 2.42
C SER A 111 12.77 15.96 1.73
N GLU A 112 14.02 16.25 1.38
CA GLU A 112 14.35 17.47 0.61
C GLU A 112 13.50 17.62 -0.67
N LYS A 113 13.15 16.49 -1.31
CA LYS A 113 12.37 16.46 -2.55
C LYS A 113 10.86 16.46 -2.34
N PHE A 114 10.37 15.85 -1.25
CA PHE A 114 8.94 15.53 -1.09
C PHE A 114 8.31 16.11 0.17
N GLY A 115 9.09 16.82 0.99
CA GLY A 115 8.71 17.40 2.26
C GLY A 115 8.51 16.38 3.39
N ASN A 116 7.99 16.89 4.49
CA ASN A 116 7.69 16.12 5.69
C ASN A 116 6.49 15.17 5.47
N ASN A 117 6.52 14.01 6.12
CA ASN A 117 5.46 12.99 6.06
C ASN A 117 5.09 12.56 4.64
N ALA A 118 6.05 12.54 3.71
CA ALA A 118 5.83 12.13 2.34
C ALA A 118 5.13 10.75 2.28
N GLY A 119 3.95 10.70 1.65
CA GLY A 119 3.11 9.51 1.54
C GLY A 119 3.48 8.64 0.32
N TRP A 120 3.46 7.34 0.53
CA TRP A 120 3.85 6.32 -0.45
C TRP A 120 2.81 5.21 -0.55
N GLY A 121 2.63 4.70 -1.76
CA GLY A 121 1.96 3.44 -2.05
C GLY A 121 2.95 2.48 -2.71
N ARG A 122 3.23 1.34 -2.08
CA ARG A 122 4.16 0.32 -2.61
C ARG A 122 3.43 -1.00 -2.84
N PRO A 123 3.67 -1.72 -3.95
CA PRO A 123 3.15 -3.07 -4.14
C PRO A 123 3.39 -3.95 -2.91
N LYS A 124 2.35 -4.61 -2.40
CA LYS A 124 2.42 -5.42 -1.17
C LYS A 124 3.51 -6.49 -1.27
N SER A 125 3.62 -7.15 -2.42
CA SER A 125 4.69 -8.13 -2.69
C SER A 125 6.08 -7.51 -2.54
N MET A 126 6.30 -6.31 -3.08
CA MET A 126 7.57 -5.61 -3.00
C MET A 126 7.84 -4.97 -1.63
N PHE A 127 6.82 -4.72 -0.82
CA PHE A 127 6.96 -4.25 0.56
C PHE A 127 7.41 -5.39 1.47
N LEU A 128 6.80 -6.57 1.31
CA LEU A 128 7.10 -7.80 2.06
C LEU A 128 8.35 -8.56 1.56
N ASP A 129 8.97 -8.03 0.51
CA ASP A 129 10.14 -8.61 -0.12
C ASP A 129 11.37 -8.59 0.80
N PHE A 130 12.34 -9.43 0.48
CA PHE A 130 13.63 -9.48 1.14
C PHE A 130 14.72 -8.90 0.23
N VAL A 131 15.76 -8.33 0.82
CA VAL A 131 16.94 -7.86 0.11
C VAL A 131 18.17 -8.62 0.57
N ASN A 132 19.11 -8.83 -0.35
CA ASN A 132 20.37 -9.51 -0.05
C ASN A 132 21.46 -8.46 0.22
N ILE A 133 21.94 -8.39 1.45
CA ILE A 133 23.02 -7.48 1.87
C ILE A 133 24.08 -8.34 2.55
N GLU A 134 25.33 -8.27 2.08
CA GLU A 134 26.45 -9.04 2.66
C GLU A 134 26.15 -10.55 2.77
N ARG A 135 25.50 -11.13 1.75
CA ARG A 135 25.04 -12.53 1.71
C ARG A 135 23.99 -12.90 2.76
N LYS A 136 23.37 -11.91 3.42
CA LYS A 136 22.26 -12.11 4.35
C LYS A 136 20.96 -11.63 3.69
N GLU A 137 19.96 -12.49 3.73
CA GLU A 137 18.59 -12.15 3.35
C GLU A 137 17.93 -11.43 4.53
N ILE A 138 17.56 -10.15 4.34
CA ILE A 138 16.89 -9.34 5.37
C ILE A 138 15.58 -8.76 4.82
N PRO A 139 14.55 -8.52 5.65
CA PRO A 139 13.32 -7.88 5.21
C PRO A 139 13.62 -6.50 4.62
N ARG A 140 12.97 -6.15 3.51
CA ARG A 140 13.06 -4.80 2.95
C ARG A 140 12.51 -3.77 3.92
N PHE A 141 11.40 -4.11 4.60
CA PHE A 141 10.80 -3.35 5.69
C PHE A 141 10.65 -4.25 6.91
N LYS A 142 11.20 -3.82 8.04
CA LYS A 142 11.11 -4.52 9.32
C LYS A 142 10.17 -3.77 10.25
N TYR A 143 9.14 -4.45 10.77
CA TYR A 143 8.26 -3.87 11.79
C TYR A 143 9.04 -3.62 13.09
N ILE A 144 8.85 -2.44 13.69
CA ILE A 144 9.56 -1.99 14.91
C ILE A 144 8.62 -1.56 16.05
N GLY A 145 7.30 -1.69 15.88
CA GLY A 145 6.29 -1.39 16.91
C GLY A 145 5.35 -0.26 16.53
N ASP A 146 4.38 0.04 17.39
CA ASP A 146 3.41 1.14 17.22
C ASP A 146 3.87 2.42 17.93
#